data_AF-A0A8H3AH44-F1
#
_entry.id   AF-A0A8H3AH44-F1
#
_cell.length_a   1.000
_cell.length_b   1.000
_cell.length_c   1.000
_cell.angle_alpha   90.00
_cell.angle_beta   90.00
_cell.angle_gamma   90.00
#
_symmetry.space_group_name_H-M   'P 1'
#
loop_
_entity.id
_entity.type
_entity.pdbx_description
1 polymer ?
#
loop_
_entity_poly.entity_id
_entity_poly.type
_entity_poly.pdbx_seq_one_letter_code
_entity_poly.pdbx_strand_id
1 'polypeptide(L)'
;MLPIAQQPIHTSAPQPVGSVTVQSTTPSTWGLERISHDRALSRNKDPLEFNYTYRYKNPSHRIGVDGYIIDTGVMLAHEAFGGRATFGANFTPGVNQDFDDGDMDGHGTHIGGILGGDRVGVARNVKIISVKALGADAGATELTRAVDWVTAQAMASGNPSIICICFGLPVEGADPIGDFESAVNNAVNHGVHVVVAAGNSNEDASNVTPARLASVMTVGASTIRDERWPDSNFGAVVNVFAPGANIISASHGFIDRYQQLSGTSGAAPYVAGVMVNWIEVAGVNRPPAQMIADIEAAAFSDMLDLGRVSPGTP
;
A
#
# COMPACT_ATOMS: atom_id res chain seq x y z
N MET A 1 25.73 -45.48 27.75
CA MET A 1 25.23 -44.11 27.49
C MET A 1 26.44 -43.18 27.43
N LEU A 2 26.81 -42.72 26.24
CA LEU A 2 27.86 -41.71 26.04
C LEU A 2 27.20 -40.32 26.06
N PRO A 3 27.79 -39.30 26.68
CA PRO A 3 27.23 -37.97 26.67
C PRO A 3 27.44 -37.31 25.30
N ILE A 4 26.35 -36.79 24.73
CA ILE A 4 26.36 -35.98 23.52
C ILE A 4 26.92 -34.60 23.89
N ALA A 5 28.08 -34.25 23.35
CA ALA A 5 28.61 -32.90 23.44
C ALA A 5 27.74 -31.97 22.57
N GLN A 6 27.06 -31.02 23.20
CA GLN A 6 26.39 -29.93 22.50
C GLN A 6 27.46 -29.05 21.85
N GLN A 7 27.48 -28.99 20.52
CA GLN A 7 28.25 -27.97 19.83
C GLN A 7 27.57 -26.60 19.99
N PRO A 8 28.33 -25.53 20.24
CA PRO A 8 27.76 -24.20 20.27
C PRO A 8 27.21 -23.85 18.89
N ILE A 9 25.92 -23.48 18.87
CA ILE A 9 25.29 -22.85 17.70
C ILE A 9 26.02 -21.52 17.51
N HIS A 10 26.86 -21.44 16.48
CA HIS A 10 27.39 -20.17 16.01
C HIS A 10 26.22 -19.35 15.45
N THR A 11 25.63 -18.51 16.28
CA THR A 11 24.84 -17.38 15.80
C THR A 11 25.84 -16.42 15.15
N SER A 12 25.95 -16.46 13.83
CA SER A 12 26.63 -15.41 13.09
C SER A 12 25.97 -14.09 13.45
N ALA A 13 26.77 -13.11 13.87
CA ALA A 13 26.29 -11.75 14.05
C ALA A 13 25.59 -11.29 12.75
N PRO A 14 24.50 -10.51 12.84
CA PRO A 14 23.86 -9.95 11.65
C PRO A 14 24.92 -9.24 10.81
N GLN A 15 25.01 -9.62 9.53
CA GLN A 15 25.88 -8.94 8.58
C GLN A 15 25.55 -7.44 8.59
N PRO A 16 26.55 -6.55 8.47
CA PRO A 16 26.27 -5.11 8.46
C PRO A 16 25.28 -4.80 7.33
N VAL A 17 24.15 -4.20 7.71
CA VAL A 17 23.19 -3.61 6.77
C VAL A 17 23.98 -2.71 5.82
N GLY A 18 23.83 -2.93 4.52
CA GLY A 18 24.57 -2.20 3.50
C GLY A 18 24.46 -0.68 3.68
N SER A 19 25.41 0.09 3.14
CA SER A 19 25.38 1.55 3.24
C SER A 19 24.07 2.10 2.69
N VAL A 20 23.45 3.04 3.41
CA VAL A 20 22.24 3.74 2.98
C VAL A 20 22.61 5.13 2.48
N THR A 21 22.25 5.45 1.25
CA THR A 21 22.45 6.79 0.67
C THR A 21 21.12 7.52 0.54
N VAL A 22 21.12 8.85 0.61
CA VAL A 22 19.92 9.65 0.30
C VAL A 22 20.00 10.09 -1.15
N GLN A 23 18.96 9.81 -1.91
CA GLN A 23 18.81 10.22 -3.31
C GLN A 23 17.69 11.25 -3.45
N SER A 24 17.74 12.01 -4.54
CA SER A 24 16.71 12.99 -4.90
C SER A 24 16.42 12.86 -6.39
N THR A 25 15.15 12.89 -6.77
CA THR A 25 14.74 12.83 -8.18
C THR A 25 13.76 13.94 -8.53
N THR A 26 14.05 14.61 -9.64
CA THR A 26 13.25 15.65 -10.28
C THR A 26 13.32 15.39 -11.79
N PRO A 27 12.22 15.48 -12.54
CA PRO A 27 10.88 15.80 -12.07
C PRO A 27 10.18 14.65 -11.30
N SER A 28 9.24 14.99 -10.42
CA SER A 28 8.41 14.06 -9.64
C SER A 28 7.01 14.65 -9.37
N THR A 29 6.17 13.94 -8.61
CA THR A 29 4.80 14.34 -8.24
C THR A 29 4.74 14.98 -6.86
N TRP A 30 3.69 15.76 -6.59
CA TRP A 30 3.52 16.46 -5.32
C TRP A 30 3.43 15.50 -4.13
N GLY A 31 2.75 14.37 -4.29
CA GLY A 31 2.58 13.40 -3.20
C GLY A 31 3.93 12.82 -2.76
N LEU A 32 4.81 12.52 -3.71
CA LEU A 32 6.18 12.05 -3.41
C LEU A 32 7.01 13.13 -2.70
N GLU A 33 6.92 14.40 -3.10
CA GLU A 33 7.59 15.48 -2.35
C GLU A 33 7.02 15.60 -0.94
N ARG A 34 5.68 15.54 -0.80
CA ARG A 34 5.01 15.74 0.48
C ARG A 34 5.37 14.69 1.53
N ILE A 35 5.44 13.42 1.17
CA ILE A 35 5.84 12.34 2.11
C ILE A 35 7.34 12.38 2.46
N SER A 36 8.15 13.11 1.69
CA SER A 36 9.62 13.12 1.84
C SER A 36 10.19 14.42 2.41
N HIS A 37 9.32 15.38 2.76
CA HIS A 37 9.70 16.67 3.31
C HIS A 37 8.81 17.03 4.51
N ASP A 38 9.45 17.59 5.54
CA ASP A 38 8.86 18.01 6.82
C ASP A 38 8.22 19.41 6.77
N ARG A 39 7.98 19.94 5.57
CA ARG A 39 7.40 21.26 5.36
C ARG A 39 6.21 21.19 4.42
N ALA A 40 5.25 22.08 4.64
CA ALA A 40 4.13 22.27 3.73
C ALA A 40 4.63 22.64 2.33
N LEU A 41 3.93 22.14 1.31
CA LEU A 41 4.17 22.53 -0.07
C LEU A 41 3.59 23.92 -0.35
N SER A 42 4.09 24.58 -1.40
CA SER A 42 3.55 25.87 -1.81
C SER A 42 2.10 25.71 -2.27
N ARG A 43 1.19 26.52 -1.69
CA ARG A 43 -0.25 26.50 -2.00
C ARG A 43 -0.59 26.87 -3.45
N ASN A 44 0.34 27.48 -4.19
CA ASN A 44 0.12 27.94 -5.55
C ASN A 44 0.63 26.95 -6.62
N LYS A 45 1.24 25.82 -6.22
CA LYS A 45 1.69 24.82 -7.17
C LYS A 45 0.52 23.95 -7.65
N ASP A 46 0.55 23.60 -8.92
CA ASP A 46 -0.45 22.70 -9.53
C ASP A 46 -0.14 21.25 -9.14
N PRO A 47 -1.07 20.50 -8.51
CA PRO A 47 -0.87 19.10 -8.17
C PRO A 47 -0.68 18.19 -9.39
N LEU A 48 -1.01 18.66 -10.61
CA LEU A 48 -0.91 17.88 -11.83
C LEU A 48 0.43 18.06 -12.58
N GLU A 49 1.34 18.87 -12.06
CA GLU A 49 2.64 19.10 -12.66
C GLU A 49 3.70 18.08 -12.20
N PHE A 50 4.63 17.77 -13.10
CA PHE A 50 5.85 17.03 -12.80
C PHE A 50 7.01 18.00 -12.51
N ASN A 51 6.90 18.81 -11.46
CA ASN A 51 7.95 19.76 -11.06
C ASN A 51 8.32 19.69 -9.57
N TYR A 52 8.05 18.53 -8.97
CA TYR A 52 8.32 18.24 -7.58
C TYR A 52 9.59 17.40 -7.41
N THR A 53 10.03 17.26 -6.16
CA THR A 53 11.26 16.53 -5.81
C THR A 53 10.95 15.40 -4.83
N TYR A 54 11.26 14.17 -5.21
CA TYR A 54 11.19 13.04 -4.28
C TYR A 54 12.54 12.77 -3.63
N ARG A 55 12.61 12.79 -2.29
CA ARG A 55 13.80 12.37 -1.53
C ARG A 55 13.57 11.01 -0.89
N TYR A 56 14.48 10.07 -1.12
CA TYR A 56 14.34 8.72 -0.57
C TYR A 56 15.69 8.12 -0.17
N LYS A 57 15.62 7.18 0.77
CA LYS A 57 16.77 6.38 1.18
C LYS A 57 16.94 5.22 0.20
N ASN A 58 18.17 5.03 -0.26
CA ASN A 58 18.57 3.99 -1.18
C ASN A 58 19.63 3.10 -0.50
N PRO A 59 19.23 1.94 0.06
CA PRO A 59 20.16 0.99 0.65
C PRO A 59 20.96 0.27 -0.46
N SER A 60 22.25 0.02 -0.21
CA SER A 60 23.14 -0.68 -1.16
C SER A 60 22.86 -2.19 -1.25
N HIS A 61 22.18 -2.74 -0.25
CA HIS A 61 21.67 -4.10 -0.23
C HIS A 61 20.17 -4.06 -0.03
N ARG A 62 19.43 -4.82 -0.83
CA ARG A 62 17.98 -4.96 -0.75
C ARG A 62 17.64 -6.37 -0.35
N ILE A 63 16.67 -6.52 0.53
CA ILE A 63 16.16 -7.84 0.95
C ILE A 63 14.99 -8.31 0.09
N GLY A 64 14.43 -7.41 -0.75
CA GLY A 64 13.30 -7.69 -1.62
C GLY A 64 11.99 -7.67 -0.85
N VAL A 65 10.97 -7.06 -1.44
CA VAL A 65 9.62 -6.99 -0.86
C VAL A 65 8.58 -7.27 -1.95
N ASP A 66 7.65 -8.17 -1.64
CA ASP A 66 6.53 -8.51 -2.49
C ASP A 66 5.34 -7.59 -2.17
N GLY A 67 4.91 -6.79 -3.15
CA GLY A 67 3.78 -5.87 -3.05
C GLY A 67 2.57 -6.42 -3.82
N TYR A 68 1.58 -6.95 -3.11
CA TYR A 68 0.36 -7.49 -3.68
C TYR A 68 -0.70 -6.40 -3.81
N ILE A 69 -1.24 -6.24 -5.02
CA ILE A 69 -2.35 -5.32 -5.31
C ILE A 69 -3.61 -6.16 -5.46
N ILE A 70 -4.46 -6.19 -4.42
CA ILE A 70 -5.77 -6.84 -4.48
C ILE A 70 -6.79 -5.80 -4.96
N ASP A 71 -7.09 -5.83 -6.26
CA ASP A 71 -7.86 -4.77 -6.94
C ASP A 71 -8.47 -5.25 -8.27
N THR A 72 -8.67 -4.38 -9.25
CA THR A 72 -9.19 -4.66 -10.61
C THR A 72 -8.20 -5.37 -11.53
N GLY A 73 -6.97 -5.63 -11.04
CA GLY A 73 -5.83 -6.14 -11.81
C GLY A 73 -4.77 -5.05 -12.03
N VAL A 74 -3.64 -5.40 -12.66
CA VAL A 74 -2.58 -4.44 -13.01
C VAL A 74 -2.17 -4.64 -14.47
N MET A 75 -2.05 -3.56 -15.24
CA MET A 75 -1.46 -3.58 -16.58
C MET A 75 0.05 -3.84 -16.49
N LEU A 76 0.44 -5.11 -16.49
CA LEU A 76 1.82 -5.55 -16.22
C LEU A 76 2.85 -4.94 -17.19
N ALA A 77 2.44 -4.71 -18.44
CA ALA A 77 3.28 -4.17 -19.50
C ALA A 77 3.47 -2.65 -19.42
N HIS A 78 2.84 -1.95 -18.47
CA HIS A 78 3.00 -0.51 -18.32
C HIS A 78 4.47 -0.16 -17.99
N GLU A 79 5.04 0.79 -18.73
CA GLU A 79 6.47 1.15 -18.67
C GLU A 79 6.90 1.59 -17.28
N ALA A 80 5.99 2.20 -16.50
CA ALA A 80 6.26 2.60 -15.12
C ALA A 80 6.73 1.44 -14.21
N PHE A 81 6.42 0.18 -14.55
CA PHE A 81 6.85 -0.97 -13.76
C PHE A 81 8.21 -1.52 -14.16
N GLY A 82 8.72 -1.20 -15.36
CA GLY A 82 10.03 -1.68 -15.83
C GLY A 82 10.20 -3.20 -15.77
N GLY A 83 9.11 -3.98 -15.94
CA GLY A 83 9.09 -5.44 -15.82
C GLY A 83 9.00 -5.99 -14.39
N ARG A 84 8.83 -5.15 -13.36
CA ARG A 84 8.67 -5.56 -11.96
C ARG A 84 7.25 -5.97 -11.59
N ALA A 85 6.29 -5.79 -12.50
CA ALA A 85 4.91 -6.24 -12.31
C ALA A 85 4.70 -7.65 -12.88
N THR A 86 4.12 -8.55 -12.08
CA THR A 86 3.81 -9.93 -12.47
C THR A 86 2.36 -10.27 -12.16
N PHE A 87 1.77 -11.16 -12.95
CA PHE A 87 0.46 -11.73 -12.63
C PHE A 87 0.57 -12.66 -11.42
N GLY A 88 -0.39 -12.57 -10.50
CA GLY A 88 -0.54 -13.47 -9.36
C GLY A 88 -1.71 -14.43 -9.55
N ALA A 89 -2.93 -13.90 -9.43
CA ALA A 89 -4.17 -14.69 -9.53
C ALA A 89 -5.37 -13.80 -9.88
N ASN A 90 -6.43 -14.43 -10.39
CA ASN A 90 -7.72 -13.80 -10.68
C ASN A 90 -8.85 -14.57 -9.98
N PHE A 91 -9.62 -13.86 -9.15
CA PHE A 91 -10.73 -14.38 -8.34
C PHE A 91 -12.09 -13.87 -8.83
N THR A 92 -12.14 -13.01 -9.84
CA THR A 92 -13.41 -12.45 -10.33
C THR A 92 -14.30 -13.52 -10.97
N PRO A 93 -15.62 -13.55 -10.70
CA PRO A 93 -16.52 -14.54 -11.28
C PRO A 93 -16.67 -14.38 -12.80
N GLY A 94 -16.84 -15.50 -13.53
CA GLY A 94 -17.34 -15.47 -14.92
C GLY A 94 -16.36 -15.07 -16.02
N VAL A 95 -15.11 -14.69 -15.71
CA VAL A 95 -14.06 -14.46 -16.73
C VAL A 95 -13.32 -15.75 -17.05
N ASN A 96 -13.27 -16.10 -18.34
CA ASN A 96 -12.39 -17.15 -18.85
C ASN A 96 -10.95 -16.81 -18.46
N GLN A 97 -10.30 -17.73 -17.75
CA GLN A 97 -8.93 -17.62 -17.23
C GLN A 97 -7.84 -17.47 -18.33
N ASP A 98 -8.22 -17.45 -19.61
CA ASP A 98 -7.28 -17.52 -20.72
C ASP A 98 -7.04 -16.18 -21.45
N PHE A 99 -7.80 -15.11 -21.18
CA PHE A 99 -7.65 -13.84 -21.94
C PHE A 99 -7.90 -12.50 -21.18
N ASP A 100 -8.26 -12.50 -19.89
CA ASP A 100 -8.62 -11.26 -19.15
C ASP A 100 -7.92 -11.10 -17.78
N ASP A 101 -6.63 -11.44 -17.74
CA ASP A 101 -5.77 -11.25 -16.56
C ASP A 101 -5.23 -9.81 -16.43
N GLY A 102 -5.58 -8.95 -17.38
CA GLY A 102 -5.25 -7.53 -17.39
C GLY A 102 -6.18 -6.70 -16.51
N ASP A 103 -5.78 -5.46 -16.27
CA ASP A 103 -6.63 -4.44 -15.67
C ASP A 103 -7.56 -3.85 -16.73
N MET A 104 -8.87 -4.04 -16.55
CA MET A 104 -9.90 -3.57 -17.48
C MET A 104 -10.60 -2.29 -17.00
N ASP A 105 -10.28 -1.84 -15.79
CA ASP A 105 -10.85 -0.63 -15.20
C ASP A 105 -9.80 0.49 -15.08
N GLY A 106 -8.59 0.13 -14.63
CA GLY A 106 -7.48 1.06 -14.46
C GLY A 106 -7.15 1.39 -13.01
N HIS A 107 -8.05 1.10 -12.05
CA HIS A 107 -7.82 1.40 -10.65
C HIS A 107 -6.60 0.66 -10.10
N GLY A 108 -6.51 -0.66 -10.25
CA GLY A 108 -5.37 -1.42 -9.73
C GLY A 108 -4.03 -1.06 -10.38
N THR A 109 -4.01 -0.71 -11.67
CA THR A 109 -2.81 -0.17 -12.33
C THR A 109 -2.36 1.16 -11.71
N HIS A 110 -3.32 2.04 -11.41
CA HIS A 110 -3.05 3.32 -10.75
C HIS A 110 -2.46 3.10 -9.35
N ILE A 111 -3.03 2.18 -8.56
CA ILE A 111 -2.53 1.81 -7.22
C ILE A 111 -1.12 1.22 -7.29
N GLY A 112 -0.89 0.24 -8.18
CA GLY A 112 0.43 -0.36 -8.38
C GLY A 112 1.47 0.68 -8.76
N GLY A 113 1.10 1.67 -9.59
CA GLY A 113 1.99 2.77 -9.96
C GLY A 113 2.38 3.65 -8.78
N ILE A 114 1.47 3.94 -7.84
CA ILE A 114 1.80 4.74 -6.64
C ILE A 114 2.68 3.94 -5.67
N LEU A 115 2.42 2.65 -5.53
CA LEU A 115 3.26 1.78 -4.70
C LEU A 115 4.69 1.71 -5.26
N GLY A 116 4.83 1.41 -6.55
CA GLY A 116 6.11 0.95 -7.10
C GLY A 116 6.51 1.49 -8.46
N GLY A 117 5.81 2.44 -9.07
CA GLY A 117 6.17 2.99 -10.38
C GLY A 117 7.48 3.80 -10.38
N ASP A 118 8.25 3.75 -11.47
CA ASP A 118 9.58 4.37 -11.58
C ASP A 118 9.58 5.90 -11.37
N ARG A 119 8.52 6.59 -11.82
CA ARG A 119 8.41 8.06 -11.76
C ARG A 119 7.45 8.56 -10.68
N VAL A 120 6.39 7.79 -10.44
CA VAL A 120 5.22 8.16 -9.62
C VAL A 120 5.13 7.35 -8.33
N GLY A 121 5.98 6.32 -8.19
CA GLY A 121 5.93 5.39 -7.08
C GLY A 121 6.91 5.68 -5.95
N VAL A 122 6.50 5.27 -4.75
CA VAL A 122 7.27 5.45 -3.52
C VAL A 122 8.40 4.43 -3.41
N ALA A 123 8.12 3.15 -3.67
CA ALA A 123 9.04 2.02 -3.50
C ALA A 123 9.46 1.43 -4.84
N ARG A 124 10.35 2.12 -5.55
CA ARG A 124 10.73 1.83 -6.96
C ARG A 124 11.43 0.48 -7.21
N ASN A 125 11.61 -0.34 -6.18
CA ASN A 125 12.25 -1.66 -6.30
C ASN A 125 11.34 -2.79 -5.78
N VAL A 126 10.14 -2.46 -5.30
CA VAL A 126 9.15 -3.47 -4.93
C VAL A 126 8.76 -4.29 -6.15
N LYS A 127 8.54 -5.59 -5.94
CA LYS A 127 7.89 -6.44 -6.93
C LYS A 127 6.38 -6.22 -6.82
N ILE A 128 5.73 -5.86 -7.92
CA ILE A 128 4.27 -5.66 -7.95
C ILE A 128 3.62 -6.97 -8.39
N ILE A 129 2.70 -7.51 -7.60
CA ILE A 129 1.98 -8.75 -7.90
C ILE A 129 0.50 -8.43 -8.03
N SER A 130 -0.03 -8.62 -9.23
CA SER A 130 -1.43 -8.37 -9.56
C SER A 130 -2.32 -9.49 -9.01
N VAL A 131 -3.25 -9.14 -8.13
CA VAL A 131 -4.29 -10.03 -7.62
C VAL A 131 -5.64 -9.44 -7.97
N LYS A 132 -6.24 -9.94 -9.05
CA LYS A 132 -7.52 -9.42 -9.54
C LYS A 132 -8.64 -10.03 -8.72
N ALA A 133 -9.29 -9.21 -7.90
CA ALA A 133 -10.39 -9.64 -7.05
C ALA A 133 -11.58 -8.66 -7.08
N LEU A 134 -11.47 -7.55 -7.82
CA LEU A 134 -12.57 -6.61 -8.09
C LEU A 134 -13.04 -6.71 -9.54
N GLY A 135 -14.36 -6.78 -9.70
CA GLY A 135 -15.09 -6.82 -10.97
C GLY A 135 -16.58 -6.55 -10.70
N ALA A 136 -17.44 -6.64 -11.72
CA ALA A 136 -18.86 -6.28 -11.62
C ALA A 136 -19.62 -7.00 -10.50
N ASP A 137 -19.21 -8.22 -10.14
CA ASP A 137 -19.85 -9.08 -9.14
C ASP A 137 -18.99 -9.35 -7.90
N ALA A 138 -17.85 -8.65 -7.72
CA ALA A 138 -16.92 -8.95 -6.63
C ALA A 138 -17.44 -8.51 -5.26
N GLY A 139 -17.45 -9.43 -4.30
CA GLY A 139 -17.85 -9.19 -2.91
C GLY A 139 -16.86 -9.78 -1.91
N ALA A 140 -17.25 -9.87 -0.64
CA ALA A 140 -16.32 -10.31 0.41
C ALA A 140 -15.76 -11.72 0.18
N THR A 141 -16.51 -12.62 -0.46
CA THR A 141 -16.06 -13.99 -0.79
C THR A 141 -14.81 -14.02 -1.67
N GLU A 142 -14.80 -13.27 -2.78
CA GLU A 142 -13.65 -13.21 -3.69
C GLU A 142 -12.43 -12.61 -3.00
N LEU A 143 -12.66 -11.63 -2.13
CA LEU A 143 -11.62 -10.96 -1.36
C LEU A 143 -11.02 -11.88 -0.30
N THR A 144 -11.83 -12.66 0.40
CA THR A 144 -11.37 -13.71 1.32
C THR A 144 -10.42 -14.66 0.60
N ARG A 145 -10.82 -15.18 -0.57
CA ARG A 145 -10.01 -16.10 -1.37
C ARG A 145 -8.72 -15.45 -1.87
N ALA A 146 -8.76 -14.18 -2.24
CA ALA A 146 -7.60 -13.42 -2.66
C ALA A 146 -6.59 -13.24 -1.52
N VAL A 147 -7.05 -12.84 -0.33
CA VAL A 147 -6.19 -12.65 0.85
C VAL A 147 -5.60 -13.98 1.32
N ASP A 148 -6.37 -15.05 1.34
CA ASP A 148 -5.88 -16.40 1.69
C ASP A 148 -4.80 -16.86 0.71
N TRP A 149 -5.01 -16.64 -0.59
CA TRP A 149 -4.01 -16.97 -1.61
C TRP A 149 -2.72 -16.16 -1.42
N VAL A 150 -2.83 -14.85 -1.20
CA VAL A 150 -1.65 -14.01 -0.95
C VAL A 150 -0.91 -14.46 0.31
N THR A 151 -1.63 -14.79 1.38
CA THR A 151 -1.04 -15.31 2.61
C THR A 151 -0.22 -16.57 2.34
N ALA A 152 -0.77 -17.53 1.59
CA ALA A 152 -0.05 -18.73 1.18
C ALA A 152 1.18 -18.42 0.30
N GLN A 153 1.10 -17.47 -0.62
CA GLN A 153 2.24 -17.06 -1.45
C GLN A 153 3.34 -16.39 -0.63
N ALA A 154 3.00 -15.50 0.29
CA ALA A 154 3.95 -14.82 1.16
C ALA A 154 4.70 -15.82 2.06
N MET A 155 3.99 -16.80 2.62
CA MET A 155 4.60 -17.89 3.38
C MET A 155 5.51 -18.77 2.53
N ALA A 156 5.14 -19.03 1.28
CA ALA A 156 5.93 -19.85 0.36
C ALA A 156 7.19 -19.12 -0.15
N SER A 157 7.11 -17.81 -0.40
CA SER A 157 8.27 -17.01 -0.84
C SER A 157 9.24 -16.73 0.30
N GLY A 158 8.72 -16.55 1.52
CA GLY A 158 9.50 -16.14 2.69
C GLY A 158 9.96 -14.68 2.62
N ASN A 159 9.55 -13.93 1.60
CA ASN A 159 9.87 -12.51 1.47
C ASN A 159 8.98 -11.67 2.39
N PRO A 160 9.48 -10.53 2.90
CA PRO A 160 8.60 -9.48 3.41
C PRO A 160 7.51 -9.18 2.38
N SER A 161 6.26 -9.10 2.84
CA SER A 161 5.11 -8.96 1.95
C SER A 161 4.17 -7.87 2.46
N ILE A 162 3.60 -7.12 1.53
CA ILE A 162 2.59 -6.10 1.79
C ILE A 162 1.39 -6.27 0.86
N ILE A 163 0.19 -6.19 1.40
CA ILE A 163 -1.07 -6.19 0.67
C ILE A 163 -1.62 -4.77 0.65
N CYS A 164 -1.96 -4.28 -0.54
CA CYS A 164 -2.79 -3.09 -0.72
C CYS A 164 -4.22 -3.52 -1.05
N ILE A 165 -5.17 -3.18 -0.16
CA ILE A 165 -6.61 -3.32 -0.39
C ILE A 165 -7.20 -1.91 -0.47
N CYS A 166 -7.26 -1.37 -1.68
CA CYS A 166 -7.55 0.06 -1.88
C CYS A 166 -9.03 0.36 -2.12
N PHE A 167 -9.90 -0.41 -1.47
CA PHE A 167 -11.36 -0.27 -1.49
C PHE A 167 -11.91 -0.84 -0.17
N GLY A 168 -13.21 -0.66 0.09
CA GLY A 168 -13.85 -1.21 1.28
C GLY A 168 -15.30 -1.62 1.03
N LEU A 169 -15.82 -2.45 1.93
CA LEU A 169 -17.21 -2.90 1.94
C LEU A 169 -17.93 -2.28 3.15
N PRO A 170 -19.21 -1.86 3.01
CA PRO A 170 -19.98 -1.39 4.14
C PRO A 170 -20.22 -2.52 5.14
N VAL A 171 -20.24 -2.18 6.43
CA VAL A 171 -20.51 -3.13 7.52
C VAL A 171 -22.02 -3.22 7.73
N GLU A 172 -22.75 -3.82 6.78
CA GLU A 172 -24.17 -4.16 6.95
C GLU A 172 -24.43 -5.62 6.57
N GLY A 173 -25.04 -6.38 7.48
CA GLY A 173 -25.36 -7.81 7.28
C GLY A 173 -24.14 -8.73 7.46
N ALA A 174 -24.14 -9.58 8.49
CA ALA A 174 -23.06 -10.53 8.74
C ALA A 174 -23.02 -11.65 7.68
N ASP A 175 -21.79 -12.10 7.37
CA ASP A 175 -21.35 -13.09 6.37
C ASP A 175 -21.76 -12.77 4.92
N PRO A 176 -20.81 -12.57 3.97
CA PRO A 176 -19.40 -12.98 3.97
C PRO A 176 -18.37 -12.02 4.60
N ILE A 177 -18.80 -10.96 5.30
CA ILE A 177 -17.90 -9.94 5.88
C ILE A 177 -16.96 -10.49 6.97
N GLY A 178 -17.46 -11.38 7.83
CA GLY A 178 -16.67 -11.94 8.94
C GLY A 178 -15.52 -12.84 8.46
N ASP A 179 -15.76 -13.59 7.39
CA ASP A 179 -14.74 -14.43 6.75
C ASP A 179 -13.63 -13.58 6.14
N PHE A 180 -13.98 -12.47 5.48
CA PHE A 180 -13.00 -11.55 4.90
C PHE A 180 -12.12 -10.91 5.98
N GLU A 181 -12.71 -10.44 7.07
CA GLU A 181 -11.96 -9.90 8.21
C GLU A 181 -11.05 -10.95 8.87
N SER A 182 -11.52 -12.19 8.95
CA SER A 182 -10.75 -13.31 9.48
C SER A 182 -9.55 -13.62 8.59
N ALA A 183 -9.72 -13.63 7.27
CA ALA A 183 -8.62 -13.80 6.31
C ALA A 183 -7.59 -12.66 6.41
N VAL A 184 -8.03 -11.41 6.53
CA VAL A 184 -7.13 -10.26 6.72
C VAL A 184 -6.32 -10.38 8.01
N ASN A 185 -6.97 -10.67 9.14
CA ASN A 185 -6.27 -10.91 10.40
C ASN A 185 -5.31 -12.10 10.32
N ASN A 186 -5.68 -13.16 9.60
CA ASN A 186 -4.81 -14.31 9.37
C ASN A 186 -3.55 -13.94 8.57
N ALA A 187 -3.66 -13.09 7.54
CA ALA A 187 -2.52 -12.58 6.79
C ALA A 187 -1.56 -11.79 7.71
N VAL A 188 -2.09 -10.89 8.54
CA VAL A 188 -1.32 -10.12 9.52
C VAL A 188 -0.62 -11.04 10.53
N ASN A 189 -1.30 -12.07 11.03
CA ASN A 189 -0.72 -13.04 11.96
C ASN A 189 0.43 -13.84 11.34
N HIS A 190 0.47 -13.99 10.01
CA HIS A 190 1.58 -14.58 9.27
C HIS A 190 2.67 -13.56 8.87
N GLY A 191 2.62 -12.34 9.40
CA GLY A 191 3.64 -11.31 9.19
C GLY A 191 3.49 -10.53 7.88
N VAL A 192 2.35 -10.67 7.20
CA VAL A 192 2.03 -9.87 6.02
C VAL A 192 1.49 -8.51 6.47
N HIS A 193 2.09 -7.43 5.98
CA HIS A 193 1.56 -6.08 6.22
C HIS A 193 0.32 -5.85 5.38
N VAL A 194 -0.74 -5.27 5.94
CA VAL A 194 -1.96 -4.95 5.19
C VAL A 194 -2.24 -3.46 5.30
N VAL A 195 -2.32 -2.79 4.15
CA VAL A 195 -2.59 -1.35 4.04
C VAL A 195 -3.87 -1.15 3.26
N VAL A 196 -4.77 -0.34 3.83
CA VAL A 196 -6.14 -0.25 3.37
C VAL A 196 -6.60 1.20 3.25
N ALA A 197 -7.50 1.43 2.31
CA ALA A 197 -8.15 2.72 2.13
C ALA A 197 -9.19 2.97 3.24
N ALA A 198 -9.24 4.16 3.83
CA ALA A 198 -10.24 4.49 4.85
C ALA A 198 -11.69 4.58 4.32
N GLY A 199 -11.85 4.86 3.02
CA GLY A 199 -13.14 5.03 2.34
C GLY A 199 -13.41 6.48 1.93
N ASN A 200 -14.34 6.66 0.98
CA ASN A 200 -14.58 7.91 0.26
C ASN A 200 -16.00 8.48 0.48
N SER A 201 -16.56 8.32 1.68
CA SER A 201 -17.96 8.68 1.99
C SER A 201 -18.07 9.87 2.95
N ASN A 202 -16.96 10.48 3.37
CA ASN A 202 -16.90 11.50 4.42
C ASN A 202 -17.64 11.06 5.70
N GLU A 203 -17.40 9.82 6.13
CA GLU A 203 -18.01 9.21 7.32
C GLU A 203 -16.97 8.57 8.25
N ASP A 204 -17.42 8.00 9.37
CA ASP A 204 -16.55 7.24 10.27
C ASP A 204 -16.10 5.92 9.60
N ALA A 205 -14.78 5.76 9.43
CA ALA A 205 -14.18 4.58 8.81
C ALA A 205 -14.44 3.29 9.61
N SER A 206 -14.95 3.38 10.86
CA SER A 206 -15.40 2.19 11.60
C SER A 206 -16.56 1.45 10.92
N ASN A 207 -17.26 2.11 9.99
CA ASN A 207 -18.38 1.55 9.23
C ASN A 207 -17.95 0.84 7.94
N VAL A 208 -16.64 0.76 7.69
CA VAL A 208 -16.05 0.16 6.48
C VAL A 208 -15.08 -0.95 6.86
N THR A 209 -15.16 -2.09 6.17
CA THR A 209 -14.19 -3.18 6.29
C THR A 209 -13.34 -3.26 5.01
N PRO A 210 -12.02 -3.54 5.10
CA PRO A 210 -11.24 -3.87 6.29
C PRO A 210 -10.74 -2.65 7.10
N ALA A 211 -11.11 -1.42 6.74
CA ALA A 211 -10.64 -0.19 7.38
C ALA A 211 -10.81 -0.15 8.91
N ARG A 212 -11.86 -0.79 9.43
CA ARG A 212 -12.12 -0.86 10.89
C ARG A 212 -11.22 -1.81 11.67
N LEU A 213 -10.44 -2.66 11.01
CA LEU A 213 -9.61 -3.66 11.69
C LEU A 213 -8.40 -2.99 12.34
N ALA A 214 -8.21 -3.19 13.64
CA ALA A 214 -7.06 -2.63 14.36
C ALA A 214 -5.70 -3.23 13.94
N SER A 215 -5.71 -4.35 13.20
CA SER A 215 -4.51 -5.06 12.74
C SER A 215 -3.96 -4.55 11.41
N VAL A 216 -4.66 -3.64 10.73
CA VAL A 216 -4.26 -3.09 9.43
C VAL A 216 -3.84 -1.62 9.54
N MET A 217 -3.13 -1.14 8.53
CA MET A 217 -2.81 0.28 8.35
C MET A 217 -3.90 0.95 7.51
N THR A 218 -4.81 1.66 8.17
CA THR A 218 -5.92 2.39 7.55
C THR A 218 -5.52 3.83 7.22
N VAL A 219 -5.65 4.19 5.94
CA VAL A 219 -5.09 5.44 5.40
C VAL A 219 -6.18 6.36 4.87
N GLY A 220 -6.26 7.57 5.45
CA GLY A 220 -7.07 8.67 4.96
C GLY A 220 -6.39 9.47 3.85
N ALA A 221 -7.14 10.28 3.11
CA ALA A 221 -6.64 11.08 1.99
C ALA A 221 -6.50 12.56 2.37
N SER A 222 -5.36 13.15 1.98
CA SER A 222 -5.11 14.59 2.04
C SER A 222 -4.97 15.22 0.66
N THR A 223 -5.08 16.55 0.63
CA THR A 223 -4.78 17.38 -0.53
C THR A 223 -3.37 17.95 -0.45
N ILE A 224 -2.89 18.52 -1.57
CA ILE A 224 -1.60 19.22 -1.65
C ILE A 224 -1.46 20.38 -0.65
N ARG A 225 -2.57 20.91 -0.13
CA ARG A 225 -2.60 22.04 0.80
C ARG A 225 -2.55 21.63 2.27
N ASP A 226 -2.30 20.35 2.55
CA ASP A 226 -2.41 19.80 3.90
C ASP A 226 -3.82 19.99 4.47
N GLU A 227 -4.83 19.69 3.67
CA GLU A 227 -6.24 19.61 4.09
C GLU A 227 -6.69 18.16 3.92
N ARG A 228 -7.56 17.65 4.81
CA ARG A 228 -8.26 16.39 4.56
C ARG A 228 -9.03 16.51 3.23
N TRP A 229 -8.91 15.52 2.35
CA TRP A 229 -9.70 15.47 1.14
C TRP A 229 -11.19 15.36 1.53
N PRO A 230 -12.10 16.19 1.00
CA PRO A 230 -13.47 16.31 1.53
C PRO A 230 -14.23 14.99 1.67
N ASP A 231 -14.01 14.05 0.76
CA ASP A 231 -14.68 12.75 0.74
C ASP A 231 -13.95 11.68 1.56
N SER A 232 -12.73 11.94 2.05
CA SER A 232 -12.01 10.98 2.90
C SER A 232 -12.80 10.69 4.17
N ASN A 233 -13.01 9.41 4.44
CA ASN A 233 -13.44 8.95 5.77
C ASN A 233 -12.41 9.35 6.84
N PHE A 234 -12.88 9.36 8.08
CA PHE A 234 -12.16 9.82 9.27
C PHE A 234 -12.50 8.92 10.46
N GLY A 235 -12.05 9.28 11.66
CA GLY A 235 -12.34 8.54 12.89
C GLY A 235 -11.13 7.82 13.46
N ALA A 236 -11.30 7.28 14.66
CA ALA A 236 -10.21 6.73 15.48
C ALA A 236 -9.58 5.43 14.92
N VAL A 237 -10.19 4.82 13.91
CA VAL A 237 -9.63 3.65 13.22
C VAL A 237 -8.67 4.03 12.09
N VAL A 238 -8.61 5.32 11.70
CA VAL A 238 -7.61 5.80 10.74
C VAL A 238 -6.28 5.93 11.48
N ASN A 239 -5.21 5.38 10.91
CA ASN A 239 -3.86 5.47 11.50
C ASN A 239 -3.15 6.75 11.05
N VAL A 240 -3.20 7.05 9.75
CA VAL A 240 -2.50 8.20 9.14
C VAL A 240 -3.25 8.74 7.92
N PHE A 241 -2.95 9.98 7.55
CA PHE A 241 -3.34 10.55 6.26
C PHE A 241 -2.15 10.59 5.30
N ALA A 242 -2.41 10.37 4.01
CA ALA A 242 -1.42 10.47 2.95
C ALA A 242 -1.99 11.19 1.71
N PRO A 243 -1.14 11.64 0.77
CA PRO A 243 -1.58 12.26 -0.47
C PRO A 243 -2.62 11.43 -1.23
N GLY A 244 -3.85 11.94 -1.37
CA GLY A 244 -4.95 11.20 -1.99
C GLY A 244 -5.80 12.00 -2.98
N ALA A 245 -5.71 13.33 -3.01
CA ALA A 245 -6.42 14.15 -3.99
C ALA A 245 -5.52 14.52 -5.18
N ASN A 246 -6.02 14.38 -6.42
CA ASN A 246 -5.30 14.77 -7.64
C ASN A 246 -3.94 14.05 -7.75
N ILE A 247 -3.96 12.72 -7.67
CA ILE A 247 -2.77 11.88 -7.75
C ILE A 247 -2.59 11.36 -9.16
N ILE A 248 -1.46 11.71 -9.77
CA ILE A 248 -1.04 11.16 -11.07
C ILE A 248 -0.33 9.83 -10.84
N SER A 249 -0.78 8.78 -11.52
CA SER A 249 -0.11 7.48 -11.57
C SER A 249 -0.40 6.74 -12.88
N ALA A 250 0.17 5.55 -13.06
CA ALA A 250 0.04 4.73 -14.26
C ALA A 250 -1.43 4.52 -14.67
N SER A 251 -1.70 4.53 -15.97
CA SER A 251 -3.03 4.22 -16.53
C SER A 251 -3.02 2.84 -17.18
N HIS A 252 -4.18 2.22 -17.35
CA HIS A 252 -4.26 0.91 -18.02
C HIS A 252 -4.50 1.00 -19.54
N GLY A 253 -4.95 2.16 -20.06
CA GLY A 253 -5.32 2.31 -21.47
C GLY A 253 -4.13 2.32 -22.44
N PHE A 254 -2.94 2.74 -21.96
CA PHE A 254 -1.71 2.77 -22.75
C PHE A 254 -0.51 2.52 -21.84
N ILE A 255 0.49 1.79 -22.34
CA ILE A 255 1.67 1.38 -21.57
C ILE A 255 2.53 2.57 -21.08
N ASP A 256 2.40 3.74 -21.70
CA ASP A 256 3.25 4.93 -21.47
C ASP A 256 2.44 6.16 -21.02
N ARG A 257 1.21 5.97 -20.54
CA ARG A 257 0.32 7.08 -20.13
C ARG A 257 -0.02 7.03 -18.65
N TYR A 258 -0.21 8.22 -18.09
CA TYR A 258 -0.58 8.40 -16.71
C TYR A 258 -1.97 9.02 -16.64
N GLN A 259 -2.70 8.71 -15.58
CA GLN A 259 -4.01 9.26 -15.28
C GLN A 259 -4.05 9.86 -13.89
N GLN A 260 -4.95 10.82 -13.70
CA GLN A 260 -5.21 11.41 -12.40
C GLN A 260 -6.47 10.81 -11.81
N LEU A 261 -6.37 10.33 -10.56
CA LEU A 261 -7.52 9.94 -9.74
C LEU A 261 -7.44 10.63 -8.37
N SER A 262 -8.53 10.57 -7.61
CA SER A 262 -8.62 11.05 -6.23
C SER A 262 -9.33 9.99 -5.38
N GLY A 263 -8.83 9.75 -4.18
CA GLY A 263 -9.38 8.75 -3.27
C GLY A 263 -8.45 8.39 -2.13
N THR A 264 -9.01 7.85 -1.04
CA THR A 264 -8.20 7.12 -0.03
C THR A 264 -7.52 5.90 -0.64
N SER A 265 -8.07 5.39 -1.75
CA SER A 265 -7.43 4.36 -2.57
C SER A 265 -6.07 4.81 -3.11
N GLY A 266 -5.92 6.06 -3.54
CA GLY A 266 -4.63 6.63 -3.94
C GLY A 266 -3.70 6.95 -2.77
N ALA A 267 -4.24 7.18 -1.57
CA ALA A 267 -3.46 7.48 -0.37
C ALA A 267 -2.80 6.24 0.25
N ALA A 268 -3.54 5.12 0.34
CA ALA A 268 -3.05 3.85 0.88
C ALA A 268 -1.69 3.37 0.28
N PRO A 269 -1.49 3.30 -1.04
CA PRO A 269 -0.23 2.83 -1.63
C PRO A 269 0.96 3.75 -1.36
N TYR A 270 0.75 5.02 -1.00
CA TYR A 270 1.86 5.86 -0.51
C TYR A 270 2.44 5.31 0.78
N VAL A 271 1.58 4.99 1.75
CA VAL A 271 1.99 4.45 3.05
C VAL A 271 2.57 3.04 2.89
N ALA A 272 1.97 2.21 2.04
CA ALA A 272 2.52 0.90 1.72
C ALA A 272 3.95 1.02 1.17
N GLY A 273 4.21 1.95 0.25
CA GLY A 273 5.56 2.18 -0.26
C GLY A 273 6.53 2.73 0.79
N VAL A 274 6.07 3.54 1.75
CA VAL A 274 6.90 3.96 2.89
C VAL A 274 7.29 2.75 3.75
N MET A 275 6.35 1.85 4.04
CA MET A 275 6.61 0.59 4.76
C MET A 275 7.62 -0.29 4.01
N VAL A 276 7.50 -0.43 2.68
CA VAL A 276 8.50 -1.12 1.85
C VAL A 276 9.88 -0.48 1.99
N ASN A 277 9.98 0.85 1.86
CA ASN A 277 11.25 1.55 1.99
C ASN A 277 11.86 1.36 3.39
N TRP A 278 11.06 1.27 4.44
CA TRP A 278 11.55 0.96 5.78
C TRP A 278 12.07 -0.45 5.94
N ILE A 279 11.36 -1.45 5.41
CA ILE A 279 11.81 -2.84 5.38
C ILE A 279 13.18 -2.92 4.69
N GLU A 280 13.31 -2.29 3.52
CA GLU A 280 14.54 -2.28 2.73
C GLU A 280 15.70 -1.54 3.43
N VAL A 281 15.43 -0.38 4.03
CA VAL A 281 16.46 0.41 4.74
C VAL A 281 16.90 -0.26 6.03
N ALA A 282 15.97 -0.88 6.76
CA ALA A 282 16.29 -1.60 8.00
C ALA A 282 16.92 -2.96 7.73
N GLY A 283 16.71 -3.53 6.54
CA GLY A 283 17.13 -4.88 6.18
C GLY A 283 16.41 -5.97 6.98
N VAL A 284 15.24 -5.67 7.55
CA VAL A 284 14.47 -6.60 8.37
C VAL A 284 12.97 -6.33 8.27
N ASN A 285 12.17 -7.40 8.18
CA ASN A 285 10.71 -7.31 8.27
C ASN A 285 10.28 -7.26 9.74
N ARG A 286 9.81 -6.09 10.20
CA ARG A 286 9.26 -5.95 11.56
C ARG A 286 7.85 -6.55 11.62
N PRO A 287 7.39 -7.04 12.79
CA PRO A 287 6.01 -7.47 12.95
C PRO A 287 5.01 -6.37 12.58
N PRO A 288 3.84 -6.68 11.98
CA PRO A 288 2.88 -5.68 11.52
C PRO A 288 2.48 -4.63 12.57
N ALA A 289 2.19 -5.04 13.81
CA ALA A 289 1.86 -4.11 14.88
C ALA A 289 2.98 -3.10 15.18
N GLN A 290 4.25 -3.55 15.15
CA GLN A 290 5.38 -2.66 15.35
C GLN A 290 5.57 -1.72 14.15
N MET A 291 5.38 -2.22 12.92
CA MET A 291 5.46 -1.40 11.71
C MET A 291 4.39 -0.30 11.71
N ILE A 292 3.15 -0.60 12.14
CA ILE A 292 2.09 0.40 12.29
C ILE A 292 2.52 1.49 13.28
N ALA A 293 2.92 1.10 14.49
CA ALA A 293 3.35 2.04 15.53
C ALA A 293 4.55 2.89 15.09
N ASP A 294 5.50 2.29 14.36
CA ASP A 294 6.62 3.03 13.80
C ASP A 294 6.11 4.10 12.82
N ILE A 295 5.22 3.75 11.88
CA ILE A 295 4.72 4.65 10.83
C ILE A 295 3.97 5.82 11.45
N GLU A 296 3.09 5.54 12.42
CA GLU A 296 2.37 6.57 13.17
C GLU A 296 3.34 7.52 13.89
N ALA A 297 4.39 6.99 14.52
CA ALA A 297 5.40 7.80 15.21
C ALA A 297 6.27 8.64 14.25
N ALA A 298 6.38 8.24 12.98
CA ALA A 298 7.13 8.96 11.97
C ALA A 298 6.26 9.93 11.13
N ALA A 299 4.93 9.84 11.25
CA ALA A 299 4.02 10.73 10.55
C ALA A 299 4.19 12.18 11.04
N PHE A 300 3.99 13.14 10.12
CA PHE A 300 4.03 14.55 10.48
C PHE A 300 2.78 14.94 11.27
N SER A 301 2.95 15.33 12.53
CA SER A 301 1.86 15.78 13.40
C SER A 301 1.53 17.26 13.19
N ASP A 302 0.29 17.65 13.51
CA ASP A 302 -0.20 19.04 13.56
C ASP A 302 -0.07 19.85 12.24
N MET A 303 0.04 19.16 11.10
CA MET A 303 0.18 19.79 9.78
C MET A 303 -1.14 19.86 9.00
N LEU A 304 -2.08 18.95 9.28
CA LEU A 304 -3.27 18.74 8.46
C LEU A 304 -4.49 19.48 9.02
N ASP A 305 -5.17 20.27 8.18
CA ASP A 305 -6.51 20.79 8.47
C ASP A 305 -7.55 19.68 8.21
N LEU A 306 -8.03 19.07 9.29
CA LEU A 306 -9.02 17.99 9.26
C LEU A 306 -10.44 18.47 8.98
N GLY A 307 -10.73 19.77 9.16
CA GLY A 307 -12.09 20.29 9.22
C GLY A 307 -12.87 19.71 10.40
N ARG A 308 -14.17 19.43 10.20
CA ARG A 308 -15.03 18.80 11.22
C ARG A 308 -14.97 17.28 11.07
N VAL A 309 -14.36 16.60 12.02
CA VAL A 309 -14.25 15.13 12.11
C VAL A 309 -14.58 14.65 13.52
N SER A 310 -14.81 13.35 13.68
CA SER A 310 -15.00 12.76 15.02
C SER A 310 -13.70 12.83 15.85
N PRO A 311 -13.80 12.99 17.18
CA PRO A 311 -12.64 12.94 18.07
C PRO A 311 -11.84 11.64 17.90
N GLY A 312 -10.51 11.73 18.03
CA GLY A 312 -9.62 10.59 17.88
C GLY A 312 -9.16 10.32 16.45
N THR A 313 -9.62 11.09 15.46
CA THR A 313 -8.98 11.16 14.14
C THR A 313 -7.54 11.67 14.31
N PRO A 314 -6.52 11.01 13.74
CA PRO A 314 -5.10 11.35 13.90
C PRO A 314 -4.70 12.65 13.20
#